data_AF-A0A382NI83-F1
#
_entry.id   AF-A0A382NI83-F1
#
_cell.length_a   1.000
_cell.length_b   1.000
_cell.length_c   1.000
_cell.angle_alpha   90.00
_cell.angle_beta   90.00
_cell.angle_gamma   90.00
#
_symmetry.space_group_name_H-M   'P 1'
#
loop_
_entity.id
_entity.type
_entity.pdbx_description
1 polymer ?
#
loop_
_entity_poly.entity_id
_entity_poly.type
_entity_poly.pdbx_seq_one_letter_code
_entity_poly.pdbx_strand_id
1 'polypeptide(L)'
;DCKIETSFTLNIYEAIGYLYLDITLNIDKELLLKILNRNLHLTNAIIGKGKIKDGDEIKDASSFLIPLMINGIYTNATLSENLEPKLSTISDELNDFTKNTHVKPILGGLELSLDPMINPCTYSLIEDFEDEIEINSYWKDISYIKNTLFEDVNSEIRLLKDKNLLDSVKDMNYFGNNKADFLFKSYKMCEHWFFIINNEISNIRENISTENSNPYYWKQLKNKNEILDLNFLEFNTYIMKHIDLLPGHPTRLRIKEDYRNNSKKVQKDRIDMLFKYIDQVKSALMNLSTPGHSHDEMFLQEETEKVNDRILMLSFIAMSIPSIGAILAPGISNFIKIMAGCGILLLPVIYILIRGIIKKIRFNKNK
;
A
#
# COMPACT_ATOMS: atom_id res chain seq x y z
N ASP A 1 -2.54 -33.04 30.00
CA ASP A 1 -3.86 -33.03 29.32
C ASP A 1 -4.90 -32.43 30.24
N CYS A 2 -5.52 -31.33 29.82
CA CYS A 2 -6.61 -30.70 30.55
C CYS A 2 -7.83 -30.63 29.63
N LYS A 3 -9.02 -30.78 30.20
CA LYS A 3 -10.27 -30.64 29.47
C LYS A 3 -10.66 -29.16 29.57
N ILE A 4 -10.59 -28.44 28.45
CA ILE A 4 -10.99 -27.04 28.36
C ILE A 4 -12.35 -27.03 27.65
N GLU A 5 -13.35 -26.39 28.26
CA GLU A 5 -14.62 -26.13 27.57
C GLU A 5 -14.51 -24.79 26.83
N THR A 6 -14.91 -24.76 25.56
CA THR A 6 -14.69 -23.61 24.67
C THR A 6 -15.98 -23.21 23.99
N SER A 7 -16.26 -21.91 23.93
CA SER A 7 -17.34 -21.33 23.11
C SER A 7 -16.76 -20.31 22.12
N PHE A 8 -17.32 -20.28 20.91
CA PHE A 8 -16.83 -19.45 19.82
C PHE A 8 -17.90 -18.45 19.41
N THR A 9 -17.52 -17.19 19.21
CA THR A 9 -18.39 -16.18 18.60
C THR A 9 -17.61 -15.46 17.51
N LEU A 10 -17.95 -15.74 16.24
CA LEU A 10 -17.33 -15.07 15.10
C LEU A 10 -18.00 -13.71 14.88
N ASN A 11 -17.19 -12.65 14.90
CA ASN A 11 -17.65 -11.27 14.74
C ASN A 11 -16.94 -10.65 13.52
N ILE A 12 -17.61 -10.65 12.36
CA ILE A 12 -17.01 -10.16 11.11
C ILE A 12 -17.10 -8.62 11.05
N TYR A 13 -15.95 -7.94 10.98
CA TYR A 13 -15.86 -6.49 10.83
C TYR A 13 -14.83 -6.11 9.76
N GLU A 14 -15.30 -5.50 8.68
CA GLU A 14 -14.53 -5.24 7.48
C GLU A 14 -13.86 -3.86 7.54
N ALA A 15 -12.57 -3.78 7.89
CA ALA A 15 -11.83 -2.52 7.88
C ALA A 15 -10.38 -2.68 7.38
N ILE A 16 -10.11 -2.73 6.06
CA ILE A 16 -8.92 -3.27 5.35
C ILE A 16 -9.03 -4.80 5.20
N GLY A 17 -10.23 -5.30 4.95
CA GLY A 17 -10.43 -6.73 4.72
C GLY A 17 -10.17 -7.65 5.91
N TYR A 18 -10.45 -7.19 7.14
CA TYR A 18 -10.32 -8.02 8.32
C TYR A 18 -11.56 -8.87 8.60
N LEU A 19 -11.28 -9.99 9.25
CA LEU A 19 -12.23 -10.86 9.91
C LEU A 19 -11.77 -10.99 11.36
N TYR A 20 -12.63 -10.72 12.34
CA TYR A 20 -12.31 -10.88 13.75
C TYR A 20 -13.04 -12.12 14.31
N LEU A 21 -12.33 -12.94 15.09
CA LEU A 21 -12.88 -14.10 15.77
C LEU A 21 -12.71 -13.90 17.28
N ASP A 22 -13.83 -13.79 18.00
CA ASP A 22 -13.83 -13.77 19.46
C ASP A 22 -13.90 -15.21 19.99
N ILE A 23 -13.01 -15.55 20.91
CA ILE A 23 -12.87 -16.89 21.47
C ILE A 23 -12.99 -16.79 22.98
N THR A 24 -14.02 -17.40 23.56
CA THR A 24 -14.21 -17.48 25.00
C THR A 24 -13.84 -18.88 25.49
N LEU A 25 -12.98 -18.95 26.51
CA LEU A 25 -12.44 -20.19 27.03
C LEU A 25 -12.80 -20.33 28.50
N ASN A 26 -13.44 -21.44 28.88
CA ASN A 26 -13.65 -21.80 30.29
C ASN A 26 -12.46 -22.65 30.75
N ILE A 27 -11.66 -22.07 31.64
CA ILE A 27 -10.39 -22.64 32.10
C ILE A 27 -10.47 -22.88 33.59
N ASP A 28 -10.02 -24.05 34.04
CA ASP A 28 -9.86 -24.35 35.46
C ASP A 28 -8.86 -23.38 36.13
N LYS A 29 -9.18 -22.96 37.35
CA LYS A 29 -8.38 -22.01 38.13
C LYS A 29 -6.94 -22.47 38.33
N GLU A 30 -6.73 -23.73 38.69
CA GLU A 30 -5.39 -24.25 39.00
C GLU A 30 -4.51 -24.23 37.75
N LEU A 31 -5.10 -24.51 36.59
CA LEU A 31 -4.44 -24.40 35.31
C LEU A 31 -4.12 -22.95 34.95
N LEU A 32 -5.08 -22.03 35.11
CA LEU A 32 -4.86 -20.61 34.83
C LEU A 32 -3.71 -20.05 35.69
N LEU A 33 -3.70 -20.34 36.99
CA LEU A 33 -2.62 -19.94 37.89
C LEU A 33 -1.27 -20.54 37.50
N LYS A 34 -1.23 -21.80 37.04
CA LYS A 34 0.01 -22.41 36.50
C LYS A 34 0.52 -21.69 35.25
N ILE A 35 -0.36 -21.22 34.37
CA ILE A 35 0.00 -20.47 33.16
C ILE A 35 0.56 -19.09 33.56
N LEU A 36 -0.16 -18.36 34.41
CA LEU A 36 0.23 -17.03 34.90
C LEU A 36 1.57 -17.08 35.65
N ASN A 37 1.75 -18.04 36.56
CA ASN A 37 2.99 -18.18 37.34
C ASN A 37 4.22 -18.55 36.48
N ARG A 38 4.01 -19.13 35.30
CA ARG A 38 5.08 -19.45 34.34
C ARG A 38 5.31 -18.34 33.32
N ASN A 39 4.57 -17.23 33.41
CA ASN A 39 4.62 -16.12 32.48
C ASN A 39 4.48 -16.55 31.02
N LEU A 40 3.59 -17.52 30.76
CA LEU A 40 3.32 -18.03 29.43
C LEU A 40 2.24 -17.18 28.74
N HIS A 41 2.44 -16.88 27.46
CA HIS A 41 1.41 -16.22 26.66
C HIS A 41 0.15 -17.09 26.59
N LEU A 42 -0.99 -16.56 27.07
CA LEU A 42 -2.22 -17.32 27.31
C LEU A 42 -2.69 -18.03 26.03
N THR A 43 -2.74 -17.28 24.92
CA THR A 43 -3.10 -17.80 23.59
C THR A 43 -2.21 -18.96 23.17
N ASN A 44 -0.88 -18.86 23.31
CA ASN A 44 0.04 -19.89 22.84
C ASN A 44 -0.02 -21.12 23.75
N ALA A 45 -0.17 -20.90 25.06
CA ALA A 45 -0.27 -21.97 26.04
C ALA A 45 -1.55 -22.80 25.85
N ILE A 46 -2.66 -22.15 25.48
CA ILE A 46 -3.98 -22.78 25.40
C ILE A 46 -4.33 -23.21 23.98
N ILE A 47 -4.22 -22.33 22.96
CA ILE A 47 -4.59 -22.67 21.58
C ILE A 47 -3.59 -23.66 20.98
N GLY A 48 -2.31 -23.54 21.29
CA GLY A 48 -1.27 -24.44 20.77
C GLY A 48 -1.35 -25.88 21.30
N LYS A 49 -2.04 -26.10 22.42
CA LYS A 49 -2.12 -27.41 23.10
C LYS A 49 -3.54 -27.85 23.45
N GLY A 50 -4.53 -27.01 23.15
CA GLY A 50 -5.92 -27.24 23.46
C GLY A 50 -6.52 -28.27 22.51
N LYS A 51 -7.54 -28.97 22.97
CA LYS A 51 -8.35 -29.87 22.17
C LYS A 51 -9.78 -29.38 22.16
N ILE A 52 -10.39 -29.28 20.98
CA ILE A 52 -11.78 -28.89 20.76
C ILE A 52 -12.58 -30.14 20.44
N LYS A 53 -13.78 -30.23 21.00
CA LYS A 53 -14.75 -31.27 20.66
C LYS A 53 -15.70 -30.73 19.59
N ASP A 54 -15.74 -31.38 18.43
CA ASP A 54 -16.57 -31.06 17.27
C ASP A 54 -17.49 -32.26 16.99
N GLY A 55 -18.74 -32.19 17.44
CA GLY A 55 -19.62 -33.36 17.49
C GLY A 55 -19.04 -34.46 18.39
N ASP A 56 -18.76 -35.63 17.82
CA ASP A 56 -18.11 -36.76 18.52
C ASP A 56 -16.59 -36.80 18.33
N GLU A 57 -16.02 -35.93 17.49
CA GLU A 57 -14.59 -35.88 17.23
C GLU A 57 -13.86 -34.93 18.18
N ILE A 58 -12.62 -35.27 18.53
CA ILE A 58 -11.71 -34.39 19.27
C ILE A 58 -10.60 -33.97 18.32
N LYS A 59 -10.52 -32.66 18.03
CA LYS A 59 -9.52 -32.06 17.15
C LYS A 59 -8.58 -31.18 17.96
N ASP A 60 -7.35 -31.01 17.50
CA ASP A 60 -6.47 -29.99 18.08
C ASP A 60 -7.06 -28.60 17.81
N ALA A 61 -7.00 -27.71 18.80
CA ALA A 61 -7.63 -26.39 18.69
C ALA A 61 -7.07 -25.58 17.51
N SER A 62 -5.76 -25.68 17.29
CA SER A 62 -5.09 -25.08 16.13
C SER A 62 -5.60 -25.65 14.81
N SER A 63 -5.77 -26.97 14.68
CA SER A 63 -6.20 -27.60 13.42
C SER A 63 -7.68 -27.37 13.09
N PHE A 64 -8.49 -26.97 14.06
CA PHE A 64 -9.89 -26.57 13.85
C PHE A 64 -10.04 -25.06 13.57
N LEU A 65 -9.36 -24.21 14.33
CA LEU A 65 -9.45 -22.75 14.21
C LEU A 65 -8.81 -22.22 12.93
N ILE A 66 -7.70 -22.81 12.50
CA ILE A 66 -6.95 -22.40 11.31
C ILE A 66 -7.84 -22.53 10.04
N PRO A 67 -8.47 -23.68 9.72
CA PRO A 67 -9.33 -23.79 8.53
C PRO A 67 -10.56 -22.89 8.53
N LEU A 68 -11.23 -22.69 9.69
CA LEU A 68 -12.38 -21.78 9.80
C LEU A 68 -12.02 -20.33 9.48
N MET A 69 -10.79 -19.91 9.80
CA MET A 69 -10.29 -18.56 9.51
C MET A 69 -9.62 -18.44 8.12
N ILE A 70 -9.08 -19.53 7.57
CA ILE A 70 -8.28 -19.54 6.34
C ILE A 70 -9.11 -19.86 5.08
N ASN A 71 -10.10 -20.77 5.12
CA ASN A 71 -10.72 -21.29 3.89
C ASN A 71 -11.61 -20.30 3.10
N GLY A 72 -12.03 -19.18 3.69
CA GLY A 72 -12.82 -18.16 2.96
C GLY A 72 -11.96 -17.12 2.23
N ILE A 73 -10.78 -16.79 2.79
CA ILE A 73 -9.96 -15.65 2.37
C ILE A 73 -8.70 -16.12 1.62
N TYR A 74 -8.00 -17.15 2.12
CA TYR A 74 -6.68 -17.55 1.60
C TYR A 74 -6.73 -18.26 0.24
N THR A 75 -7.75 -19.08 0.03
CA THR A 75 -7.98 -19.85 -1.21
C THR A 75 -8.28 -18.94 -2.40
N ASN A 76 -8.82 -17.75 -2.15
CA ASN A 76 -9.07 -16.73 -3.18
C ASN A 76 -7.94 -15.68 -3.26
N ALA A 77 -7.22 -15.41 -2.17
CA ALA A 77 -6.11 -14.46 -2.11
C ALA A 77 -4.88 -14.90 -2.93
N THR A 78 -4.51 -16.19 -2.84
CA THR A 78 -3.36 -16.75 -3.57
C THR A 78 -3.53 -16.80 -5.09
N LEU A 79 -4.77 -16.70 -5.60
CA LEU A 79 -5.04 -16.62 -7.04
C LEU A 79 -4.70 -15.24 -7.64
N SER A 80 -4.42 -14.24 -6.80
CA SER A 80 -4.42 -12.82 -7.17
C SER A 80 -3.06 -12.11 -6.99
N GLU A 81 -2.03 -12.86 -6.59
CA GLU A 81 -0.69 -12.35 -6.27
C GLU A 81 0.10 -11.84 -7.49
N ASN A 82 -0.38 -12.04 -8.72
CA ASN A 82 0.30 -11.60 -9.95
C ASN A 82 -0.68 -10.92 -10.92
N LEU A 83 -1.28 -9.81 -10.50
CA LEU A 83 -2.08 -8.97 -11.40
C LEU A 83 -1.19 -8.46 -12.54
N GLU A 84 -1.54 -8.79 -13.80
CA GLU A 84 -0.88 -8.17 -14.94
C GLU A 84 -1.12 -6.64 -14.90
N PRO A 85 -0.13 -5.80 -15.23
CA PRO A 85 -0.22 -4.33 -15.16
C PRO A 85 -1.22 -3.71 -16.16
N LYS A 86 -2.09 -4.49 -16.81
CA LYS A 86 -3.11 -3.94 -17.70
C LYS A 86 -4.32 -3.51 -16.87
N LEU A 87 -4.55 -2.20 -16.82
CA LEU A 87 -5.70 -1.56 -16.17
C LEU A 87 -7.05 -2.25 -16.49
N SER A 88 -7.18 -2.82 -17.70
CA SER A 88 -8.40 -3.47 -18.16
C SER A 88 -8.74 -4.78 -17.44
N THR A 89 -7.76 -5.50 -16.89
CA THR A 89 -8.00 -6.77 -16.19
C THR A 89 -8.00 -6.59 -14.67
N ILE A 90 -7.19 -5.65 -14.15
CA ILE A 90 -7.10 -5.38 -12.71
C ILE A 90 -8.48 -5.06 -12.11
N SER A 91 -9.28 -4.20 -12.74
CA SER A 91 -10.60 -3.85 -12.19
C SER A 91 -11.55 -5.05 -12.11
N ASP A 92 -11.54 -5.92 -13.11
CA ASP A 92 -12.41 -7.09 -13.16
C ASP A 92 -11.97 -8.12 -12.12
N GLU A 93 -10.66 -8.35 -11.98
CA GLU A 93 -10.07 -9.24 -10.98
C GLU A 93 -10.37 -8.76 -9.55
N LEU A 94 -10.30 -7.46 -9.27
CA LEU A 94 -10.66 -6.89 -7.97
C LEU A 94 -12.17 -7.00 -7.67
N ASN A 95 -13.01 -6.80 -8.69
CA ASN A 95 -14.45 -6.95 -8.56
C ASN A 95 -14.84 -8.40 -8.26
N ASP A 96 -14.24 -9.36 -8.97
CA ASP A 96 -14.45 -10.79 -8.72
C ASP A 96 -13.94 -11.20 -7.34
N PHE A 97 -12.78 -10.72 -6.93
CA PHE A 97 -12.27 -10.94 -5.57
C PHE A 97 -13.27 -10.42 -4.52
N THR A 98 -13.74 -9.18 -4.67
CA THR A 98 -14.70 -8.56 -3.74
C THR A 98 -16.02 -9.33 -3.71
N LYS A 99 -16.51 -9.78 -4.87
CA LYS A 99 -17.74 -10.56 -4.98
C LYS A 99 -17.62 -11.92 -4.29
N ASN A 100 -16.47 -12.57 -4.39
CA ASN A 100 -16.23 -13.91 -3.85
C ASN A 100 -15.90 -13.91 -2.35
N THR A 101 -15.27 -12.85 -1.86
CA THR A 101 -14.77 -12.76 -0.47
C THR A 101 -15.58 -11.81 0.40
N HIS A 102 -16.40 -10.94 -0.21
CA HIS A 102 -17.04 -9.80 0.45
C HIS A 102 -16.04 -8.86 1.13
N VAL A 103 -14.80 -8.84 0.66
CA VAL A 103 -13.72 -7.99 1.17
C VAL A 103 -13.31 -7.01 0.09
N LYS A 104 -13.31 -5.70 0.40
CA LYS A 104 -12.68 -4.72 -0.46
C LYS A 104 -11.14 -4.83 -0.37
N PRO A 105 -10.44 -5.18 -1.46
CA PRO A 105 -8.98 -5.26 -1.45
C PRO A 105 -8.32 -3.89 -1.43
N ILE A 106 -7.07 -3.84 -0.94
CA ILE A 106 -6.17 -2.69 -1.07
C ILE A 106 -4.88 -3.16 -1.72
N LEU A 107 -4.42 -2.43 -2.72
CA LEU A 107 -3.21 -2.74 -3.47
C LEU A 107 -1.96 -2.16 -2.79
N GLY A 108 -0.92 -2.99 -2.72
CA GLY A 108 0.44 -2.54 -2.48
C GLY A 108 1.20 -2.61 -3.80
N GLY A 109 1.44 -1.48 -4.45
CA GLY A 109 1.98 -1.46 -5.80
C GLY A 109 1.01 -2.07 -6.82
N LEU A 110 1.41 -3.18 -7.46
CA LEU A 110 0.58 -3.93 -8.40
C LEU A 110 0.05 -5.23 -7.80
N GLU A 111 0.39 -5.53 -6.55
CA GLU A 111 0.03 -6.79 -5.91
C GLU A 111 -1.10 -6.57 -4.90
N LEU A 112 -1.96 -7.57 -4.78
CA LEU A 112 -2.96 -7.63 -3.73
C LEU A 112 -2.27 -7.91 -2.42
N SER A 113 -2.25 -6.91 -1.55
CA SER A 113 -1.70 -7.08 -0.22
C SER A 113 -2.81 -7.55 0.72
N LEU A 114 -2.91 -8.87 0.82
CA LEU A 114 -3.78 -9.56 1.76
C LEU A 114 -2.87 -10.19 2.81
N ASP A 115 -2.85 -9.60 4.01
CA ASP A 115 -2.18 -10.20 5.16
C ASP A 115 -3.22 -10.63 6.21
N PRO A 116 -3.91 -11.76 6.00
CA PRO A 116 -4.77 -12.36 7.02
C PRO A 116 -3.90 -12.92 8.17
N MET A 117 -3.42 -12.04 9.04
CA MET A 117 -2.78 -12.45 10.29
C MET A 117 -3.83 -12.97 11.27
N ILE A 118 -3.65 -14.21 11.74
CA ILE A 118 -4.27 -14.70 12.96
C ILE A 118 -3.42 -14.15 14.11
N ASN A 119 -3.68 -12.90 14.49
CA ASN A 119 -3.09 -12.36 15.71
C ASN A 119 -4.13 -12.50 16.82
N PRO A 120 -3.84 -13.13 17.97
CA PRO A 120 -4.69 -12.92 19.13
C PRO A 120 -4.85 -11.43 19.34
N CYS A 121 -6.03 -11.01 19.79
CA CYS A 121 -6.24 -9.69 20.36
C CYS A 121 -5.01 -9.31 21.19
N THR A 122 -4.49 -8.10 20.98
CA THR A 122 -3.35 -7.54 21.71
C THR A 122 -3.59 -7.56 23.22
N TYR A 123 -4.77 -7.91 23.73
CA TYR A 123 -4.97 -8.26 25.14
C TYR A 123 -5.94 -9.45 25.27
N SER A 124 -5.55 -10.46 26.05
CA SER A 124 -6.48 -11.46 26.58
C SER A 124 -7.23 -10.89 27.79
N LEU A 125 -8.52 -11.16 27.91
CA LEU A 125 -9.32 -10.76 29.06
C LEU A 125 -9.60 -11.96 29.98
N ILE A 126 -9.26 -11.81 31.26
CA ILE A 126 -9.64 -12.74 32.32
C ILE A 126 -10.83 -12.14 33.07
N GLU A 127 -11.93 -12.89 33.08
CA GLU A 127 -13.15 -12.58 33.83
C GLU A 127 -13.05 -13.18 35.24
N ASP A 128 -12.65 -12.38 36.24
CA ASP A 128 -12.44 -12.77 37.65
C ASP A 128 -13.46 -12.10 38.57
N PHE A 129 -14.75 -12.35 38.34
CA PHE A 129 -15.84 -11.68 39.05
C PHE A 129 -16.00 -12.12 40.50
N GLU A 130 -15.47 -13.30 40.85
CA GLU A 130 -15.51 -13.87 42.20
C GLU A 130 -14.26 -13.53 43.02
N ASP A 131 -13.39 -12.63 42.52
CA ASP A 131 -12.19 -12.13 43.19
C ASP A 131 -11.20 -13.25 43.58
N GLU A 132 -11.04 -14.24 42.69
CA GLU A 132 -10.26 -15.44 42.93
C GLU A 132 -8.76 -15.27 42.68
N ILE A 133 -8.36 -14.27 41.89
CA ILE A 133 -6.97 -14.01 41.52
C ILE A 133 -6.40 -12.91 42.42
N GLU A 134 -5.33 -13.25 43.16
CA GLU A 134 -4.64 -12.29 44.02
C GLU A 134 -3.88 -11.23 43.23
N ILE A 135 -4.00 -9.98 43.67
CA ILE A 135 -3.30 -8.83 43.07
C ILE A 135 -1.89 -8.76 43.67
N ASN A 136 -0.89 -9.15 42.87
CA ASN A 136 0.53 -9.01 43.17
C ASN A 136 1.16 -7.82 42.41
N SER A 137 2.48 -7.68 42.47
CA SER A 137 3.23 -6.58 41.82
C SER A 137 3.19 -6.58 40.29
N TYR A 138 2.72 -7.65 39.64
CA TYR A 138 2.61 -7.72 38.19
C TYR A 138 1.32 -7.08 37.67
N TRP A 139 0.34 -6.86 38.53
CA TRP A 139 -0.93 -6.24 38.16
C TRP A 139 -0.91 -4.74 38.40
N LYS A 140 -1.02 -3.97 37.32
CA LYS A 140 -1.22 -2.53 37.38
C LYS A 140 -2.70 -2.22 37.35
N ASP A 141 -3.22 -1.59 38.40
CA ASP A 141 -4.58 -1.06 38.41
C ASP A 141 -4.69 0.12 37.44
N ILE A 142 -5.52 -0.03 36.40
CA ILE A 142 -5.75 0.97 35.36
C ILE A 142 -7.14 1.62 35.46
N SER A 143 -8.05 1.08 36.27
CA SER A 143 -9.39 1.63 36.41
C SER A 143 -9.43 2.89 37.28
N TYR A 144 -10.35 3.80 36.96
CA TYR A 144 -10.63 4.95 37.82
C TYR A 144 -11.30 4.53 39.13
N ILE A 145 -12.24 3.58 39.05
CA ILE A 145 -12.79 2.89 40.21
C ILE A 145 -11.72 1.88 40.64
N LYS A 146 -11.09 2.10 41.80
CA LYS A 146 -9.98 1.25 42.25
C LYS A 146 -10.40 -0.21 42.29
N ASN A 147 -9.46 -1.09 41.95
CA ASN A 147 -9.57 -2.54 42.03
C ASN A 147 -10.64 -3.18 41.11
N THR A 148 -10.98 -2.57 39.97
CA THR A 148 -11.96 -3.17 39.04
C THR A 148 -11.36 -3.68 37.75
N LEU A 149 -10.30 -3.05 37.23
CA LEU A 149 -9.59 -3.48 36.03
C LEU A 149 -8.08 -3.33 36.20
N PHE A 150 -7.37 -4.43 35.96
CA PHE A 150 -5.93 -4.49 36.01
C PHE A 150 -5.35 -4.89 34.66
N GLU A 151 -4.15 -4.41 34.39
CA GLU A 151 -3.33 -4.81 33.25
C GLU A 151 -2.04 -5.42 33.77
N ASP A 152 -1.67 -6.58 33.23
CA ASP A 152 -0.40 -7.21 33.55
C ASP A 152 0.75 -6.39 32.96
N VAL A 153 1.82 -6.19 33.73
CA VAL A 153 2.96 -5.34 33.34
C VAL A 153 3.87 -6.03 32.32
N ASN A 154 3.86 -7.37 32.28
CA ASN A 154 4.81 -8.17 31.51
C ASN A 154 4.18 -8.91 30.33
N SER A 155 2.86 -8.99 30.28
CA SER A 155 2.09 -9.75 29.31
C SER A 155 0.86 -8.97 28.88
N GLU A 156 0.32 -9.30 27.71
CA GLU A 156 -0.85 -8.62 27.20
C GLU A 156 -2.13 -9.27 27.75
N ILE A 157 -2.31 -9.16 29.06
CA ILE A 157 -3.43 -9.74 29.81
C ILE A 157 -4.10 -8.65 30.64
N ARG A 158 -5.43 -8.62 30.60
CA ARG A 158 -6.27 -7.81 31.47
C ARG A 158 -7.07 -8.69 32.42
N LEU A 159 -7.17 -8.26 33.67
CA LEU A 159 -7.94 -8.90 34.71
C LEU A 159 -9.10 -7.98 35.10
N LEU A 160 -10.33 -8.44 34.90
CA LEU A 160 -11.54 -7.71 35.22
C LEU A 160 -12.25 -8.34 36.41
N LYS A 161 -12.50 -7.54 37.45
CA LYS A 161 -13.17 -7.98 38.68
C LYS A 161 -14.63 -7.52 38.77
N ASP A 162 -15.02 -6.50 38.03
CA ASP A 162 -16.40 -5.99 38.02
C ASP A 162 -17.14 -6.38 36.73
N LYS A 163 -18.11 -7.28 36.86
CA LYS A 163 -18.94 -7.76 35.76
C LYS A 163 -19.71 -6.63 35.05
N ASN A 164 -20.07 -5.55 35.75
CA ASN A 164 -20.79 -4.43 35.15
C ASN A 164 -19.97 -3.66 34.12
N LEU A 165 -18.64 -3.85 34.11
CA LEU A 165 -17.73 -3.22 33.18
C LEU A 165 -17.39 -4.10 31.97
N LEU A 166 -17.87 -5.35 31.92
CA LEU A 166 -17.46 -6.34 30.91
C LEU A 166 -17.60 -5.81 29.48
N ASP A 167 -18.77 -5.32 29.11
CA ASP A 167 -19.02 -4.82 27.75
C ASP A 167 -18.11 -3.63 27.42
N SER A 168 -17.90 -2.72 28.38
CA SER A 168 -17.03 -1.56 28.17
C SER A 168 -15.54 -1.94 28.06
N VAL A 169 -15.11 -3.02 28.71
CA VAL A 169 -13.73 -3.55 28.57
C VAL A 169 -13.58 -4.31 27.26
N LYS A 170 -14.59 -5.09 26.84
CA LYS A 170 -14.62 -5.73 25.52
C LYS A 170 -14.50 -4.69 24.41
N ASP A 171 -15.28 -3.61 24.48
CA ASP A 171 -15.17 -2.48 23.58
C ASP A 171 -13.77 -1.86 23.59
N MET A 172 -13.21 -1.58 24.78
CA MET A 172 -11.86 -1.03 24.92
C MET A 172 -10.81 -1.92 24.25
N ASN A 173 -10.84 -3.23 24.50
CA ASN A 173 -9.92 -4.20 23.88
C ASN A 173 -10.10 -4.17 22.36
N TYR A 174 -11.34 -4.29 21.88
CA TYR A 174 -11.65 -4.29 20.46
C TYR A 174 -11.12 -3.03 19.76
N PHE A 175 -11.44 -1.83 20.25
CA PHE A 175 -11.00 -0.59 19.62
C PHE A 175 -9.49 -0.38 19.72
N GLY A 176 -8.89 -0.71 20.87
CA GLY A 176 -7.45 -0.62 21.06
C GLY A 176 -6.68 -1.50 20.09
N ASN A 177 -7.12 -2.75 19.94
CA ASN A 177 -6.48 -3.76 19.10
C ASN A 177 -6.66 -3.42 17.62
N ASN A 178 -7.90 -3.12 17.19
CA ASN A 178 -8.16 -2.73 15.80
C ASN A 178 -7.31 -1.53 15.39
N LYS A 179 -7.12 -0.55 16.28
CA LYS A 179 -6.28 0.61 15.99
C LYS A 179 -4.80 0.26 15.91
N ALA A 180 -4.30 -0.56 16.84
CA ALA A 180 -2.91 -0.99 16.83
C ALA A 180 -2.60 -1.81 15.56
N ASP A 181 -3.46 -2.76 15.22
CA ASP A 181 -3.31 -3.62 14.04
C ASP A 181 -3.43 -2.83 12.74
N PHE A 182 -4.41 -1.92 12.65
CA PHE A 182 -4.55 -1.01 11.51
C PHE A 182 -3.26 -0.23 11.26
N LEU A 183 -2.67 0.35 12.31
CA LEU A 183 -1.43 1.13 12.19
C LEU A 183 -0.25 0.24 11.79
N PHE A 184 -0.12 -0.93 12.41
CA PHE A 184 0.96 -1.88 12.11
C PHE A 184 0.90 -2.36 10.66
N LYS A 185 -0.28 -2.74 10.18
CA LYS A 185 -0.45 -3.20 8.79
C LYS A 185 -0.33 -2.08 7.78
N SER A 186 -0.80 -0.87 8.10
CA SER A 186 -0.56 0.32 7.26
C SER A 186 0.95 0.58 7.09
N TYR A 187 1.71 0.42 8.18
CA TYR A 187 3.17 0.48 8.14
C TYR A 187 3.78 -0.63 7.29
N LYS A 188 3.33 -1.89 7.46
CA LYS A 188 3.79 -3.03 6.65
C LYS A 188 3.51 -2.84 5.16
N MET A 189 2.36 -2.25 4.82
CA MET A 189 2.04 -1.89 3.45
C MET A 189 3.05 -0.88 2.90
N CYS A 190 3.46 0.12 3.68
CA CYS A 190 4.50 1.06 3.26
C CYS A 190 5.84 0.35 3.01
N GLU A 191 6.24 -0.61 3.85
CA GLU A 191 7.44 -1.42 3.62
C GLU A 191 7.35 -2.21 2.31
N HIS A 192 6.17 -2.78 2.03
CA HIS A 192 5.92 -3.51 0.79
C HIS A 192 5.97 -2.59 -0.45
N TRP A 193 5.43 -1.36 -0.35
CA TRP A 193 5.61 -0.34 -1.40
C TRP A 193 7.09 -0.07 -1.70
N PHE A 194 7.94 0.07 -0.68
CA PHE A 194 9.38 0.26 -0.90
C PHE A 194 10.04 -0.95 -1.56
N PHE A 195 9.63 -2.16 -1.19
CA PHE A 195 10.12 -3.38 -1.83
C PHE A 195 9.81 -3.39 -3.34
N ILE A 196 8.57 -3.07 -3.72
CA ILE A 196 8.16 -3.00 -5.13
C ILE A 196 8.94 -1.93 -5.87
N ILE A 197 9.03 -0.72 -5.32
CA ILE A 197 9.79 0.38 -5.92
C ILE A 197 11.26 -0.04 -6.13
N ASN A 198 11.87 -0.70 -5.15
CA ASN A 198 13.24 -1.17 -5.25
C ASN A 198 13.44 -2.20 -6.38
N ASN A 199 12.45 -3.07 -6.61
CA ASN A 199 12.50 -4.04 -7.71
C ASN A 199 12.44 -3.34 -9.08
N GLU A 200 11.63 -2.27 -9.21
CA GLU A 200 11.52 -1.50 -10.45
C GLU A 200 12.79 -0.71 -10.80
N ILE A 201 13.49 -0.19 -9.77
CA ILE A 201 14.70 0.64 -9.96
C ILE A 201 15.76 -0.07 -10.80
N SER A 202 15.93 -1.39 -10.62
CA SER A 202 16.98 -2.14 -11.32
C SER A 202 16.76 -2.16 -12.84
N ASN A 203 15.53 -2.46 -13.28
CA ASN A 203 15.16 -2.45 -14.69
C ASN A 203 15.30 -1.05 -15.31
N ILE A 204 14.81 -0.01 -14.62
CA ILE A 204 14.89 1.36 -15.12
C ILE A 204 16.35 1.79 -15.28
N ARG A 205 17.20 1.49 -14.28
CA ARG A 205 18.62 1.83 -14.30
C ARG A 205 19.35 1.19 -15.49
N GLU A 206 19.07 -0.08 -15.78
CA GLU A 206 19.65 -0.79 -16.92
C GLU A 206 19.26 -0.13 -18.26
N ASN A 207 17.98 0.22 -18.42
CA ASN A 207 17.47 0.85 -19.63
C ASN A 207 18.02 2.27 -19.85
N ILE A 208 18.23 3.04 -18.78
CA ILE A 208 18.92 4.33 -18.85
C ILE A 208 20.39 4.14 -19.24
N SER A 209 21.09 3.21 -18.59
CA SER A 209 22.54 3.00 -18.78
C SER A 209 22.89 2.51 -20.19
N THR A 210 21.95 1.85 -20.84
CA THR A 210 22.08 1.34 -22.21
C THR A 210 21.57 2.32 -23.27
N GLU A 211 21.19 3.54 -22.88
CA GLU A 211 20.59 4.56 -23.77
C GLU A 211 19.43 3.97 -24.60
N ASN A 212 18.54 3.18 -23.96
CA ASN A 212 17.51 2.43 -24.68
C ASN A 212 16.57 3.36 -25.47
N SER A 213 16.63 3.26 -26.79
CA SER A 213 15.82 4.07 -27.71
C SER A 213 14.44 3.47 -28.00
N ASN A 214 14.04 2.38 -27.36
CA ASN A 214 12.75 1.72 -27.61
C ASN A 214 11.58 2.54 -27.04
N PRO A 215 10.77 3.22 -27.88
CA PRO A 215 9.67 4.06 -27.40
C PRO A 215 8.56 3.25 -26.72
N TYR A 216 8.44 1.96 -27.04
CA TYR A 216 7.43 1.11 -26.44
C TYR A 216 7.71 0.85 -24.96
N TYR A 217 8.98 0.66 -24.58
CA TYR A 217 9.38 0.47 -23.19
C TYR A 217 9.03 1.69 -22.34
N TRP A 218 9.42 2.89 -22.78
CA TRP A 218 9.15 4.14 -22.05
C TRP A 218 7.66 4.41 -21.89
N LYS A 219 6.87 4.14 -22.93
CA LYS A 219 5.42 4.20 -22.86
C LYS A 219 4.83 3.21 -21.86
N GLN A 220 5.32 1.98 -21.82
CA GLN A 220 4.88 0.98 -20.84
C GLN A 220 5.27 1.38 -19.41
N LEU A 221 6.50 1.88 -19.21
CA LEU A 221 6.97 2.35 -17.91
C LEU A 221 6.08 3.49 -17.38
N LYS A 222 5.73 4.44 -18.24
CA LYS A 222 4.80 5.52 -17.89
C LYS A 222 3.43 4.98 -17.46
N ASN A 223 2.82 4.13 -18.28
CA ASN A 223 1.53 3.53 -17.95
C ASN A 223 1.58 2.79 -16.61
N LYS A 224 2.68 2.06 -16.35
CA LYS A 224 2.89 1.36 -15.09
C LYS A 224 3.00 2.32 -13.91
N ASN A 225 3.77 3.40 -14.05
CA ASN A 225 3.91 4.42 -13.01
C ASN A 225 2.59 5.15 -12.73
N GLU A 226 1.79 5.44 -13.75
CA GLU A 226 0.43 6.01 -13.57
C GLU A 226 -0.48 5.06 -12.76
N ILE A 227 -0.39 3.76 -13.00
CA ILE A 227 -1.13 2.75 -12.21
C ILE A 227 -0.64 2.73 -10.75
N LEU A 228 0.68 2.74 -10.53
CA LEU A 228 1.25 2.80 -9.18
C LEU A 228 0.80 4.05 -8.43
N ASP A 229 0.76 5.21 -9.09
CA ASP A 229 0.28 6.46 -8.49
C ASP A 229 -1.21 6.38 -8.10
N LEU A 230 -2.05 5.80 -8.95
CA LEU A 230 -3.48 5.60 -8.66
C LEU A 230 -3.70 4.61 -7.51
N ASN A 231 -2.96 3.50 -7.49
CA ASN A 231 -3.05 2.49 -6.44
C ASN A 231 -2.57 3.06 -5.10
N PHE A 232 -1.49 3.86 -5.11
CA PHE A 232 -1.02 4.56 -3.92
C PHE A 232 -2.05 5.59 -3.44
N LEU A 233 -2.74 6.29 -4.35
CA LEU A 233 -3.80 7.22 -3.98
C LEU A 233 -4.97 6.52 -3.31
N GLU A 234 -5.39 5.35 -3.80
CA GLU A 234 -6.43 4.54 -3.13
C GLU A 234 -5.98 4.10 -1.74
N PHE A 235 -4.76 3.57 -1.61
CA PHE A 235 -4.17 3.22 -0.32
C PHE A 235 -4.14 4.41 0.65
N ASN A 236 -3.62 5.56 0.21
CA ASN A 236 -3.48 6.74 1.06
C ASN A 236 -4.85 7.29 1.48
N THR A 237 -5.80 7.41 0.54
CA THR A 237 -7.17 7.87 0.86
C THR A 237 -7.88 6.92 1.82
N TYR A 238 -7.65 5.62 1.68
CA TYR A 238 -8.14 4.63 2.63
C TYR A 238 -7.56 4.88 4.03
N ILE A 239 -6.24 5.03 4.16
CA ILE A 239 -5.63 5.31 5.47
C ILE A 239 -6.21 6.58 6.08
N MET A 240 -6.24 7.69 5.32
CA MET A 240 -6.75 8.97 5.83
C MET A 240 -8.20 8.88 6.30
N LYS A 241 -9.04 8.07 5.63
CA LYS A 241 -10.42 7.85 6.06
C LYS A 241 -10.50 7.11 7.39
N HIS A 242 -9.63 6.13 7.61
CA HIS A 242 -9.74 5.19 8.72
C HIS A 242 -8.81 5.48 9.91
N ILE A 243 -7.84 6.40 9.75
CA ILE A 243 -6.88 6.78 10.81
C ILE A 243 -7.56 7.42 12.03
N ASP A 244 -8.60 8.23 11.78
CA ASP A 244 -9.38 8.94 12.80
C ASP A 244 -10.67 8.19 13.19
N LEU A 245 -11.24 7.40 12.26
CA LEU A 245 -12.49 6.63 12.42
C LEU A 245 -12.33 5.35 13.24
N LEU A 246 -11.27 5.20 14.02
CA LEU A 246 -11.24 4.24 15.14
C LEU A 246 -11.75 4.99 16.38
N PRO A 247 -13.06 5.28 16.41
CA PRO A 247 -13.59 6.35 17.21
C PRO A 247 -13.39 5.92 18.66
N GLY A 248 -13.01 6.88 19.49
CA GLY A 248 -13.24 6.78 20.90
C GLY A 248 -14.74 6.65 21.14
N HIS A 249 -15.28 5.44 21.05
CA HIS A 249 -16.52 5.13 21.71
C HIS A 249 -16.27 5.52 23.17
N PRO A 250 -17.13 6.34 23.78
CA PRO A 250 -17.05 6.60 25.20
C PRO A 250 -17.41 5.28 25.87
N THR A 251 -16.41 4.43 26.05
CA THR A 251 -16.52 3.34 27.01
C THR A 251 -16.95 4.02 28.30
N ARG A 252 -18.04 3.54 28.90
CA ARG A 252 -18.42 3.98 30.25
C ARG A 252 -17.27 3.73 31.25
N LEU A 253 -16.29 2.92 30.83
CA LEU A 253 -14.99 2.71 31.45
C LEU A 253 -14.22 4.02 31.63
N ARG A 254 -14.28 4.53 32.85
CA ARG A 254 -13.32 5.54 33.33
C ARG A 254 -12.00 4.84 33.68
N ILE A 255 -10.98 5.12 32.89
CA ILE A 255 -9.58 4.69 33.12
C ILE A 255 -8.81 5.85 33.73
N LYS A 256 -7.77 5.57 34.52
CA LYS A 256 -6.87 6.57 35.09
C LYS A 256 -6.26 7.47 34.02
N GLU A 257 -6.07 8.74 34.38
CA GLU A 257 -5.66 9.79 33.44
C GLU A 257 -4.23 9.60 32.93
N ASP A 258 -3.31 9.17 33.79
CA ASP A 258 -1.93 8.84 33.43
C ASP A 258 -1.87 7.73 32.37
N TYR A 259 -2.63 6.66 32.55
CA TYR A 259 -2.74 5.56 31.59
C TYR A 259 -3.32 6.05 30.25
N ARG A 260 -4.41 6.81 30.30
CA ARG A 260 -5.05 7.39 29.11
C ARG A 260 -4.09 8.29 28.32
N ASN A 261 -3.34 9.15 29.02
CA ASN A 261 -2.39 10.07 28.40
C ASN A 261 -1.21 9.33 27.79
N ASN A 262 -0.69 8.30 28.46
CA ASN A 262 0.35 7.44 27.90
C ASN A 262 -0.11 6.71 26.64
N SER A 263 -1.30 6.10 26.66
CA SER A 263 -1.88 5.42 25.49
C SER A 263 -2.07 6.38 24.30
N LYS A 264 -2.60 7.58 24.55
CA LYS A 264 -2.73 8.64 23.52
C LYS A 264 -1.38 9.03 22.93
N LYS A 265 -0.35 9.18 23.77
CA LYS A 265 1.01 9.52 23.31
C LYS A 265 1.56 8.42 22.39
N VAL A 266 1.51 7.16 22.82
CA VAL A 266 1.97 6.01 22.02
C VAL A 266 1.24 5.93 20.68
N GLN A 267 -0.08 6.14 20.67
CA GLN A 267 -0.86 6.14 19.43
C GLN A 267 -0.45 7.28 18.51
N LYS A 268 -0.28 8.49 19.05
CA LYS A 268 0.16 9.65 18.28
C LYS A 268 1.54 9.41 17.66
N ASP A 269 2.50 8.91 18.43
CA ASP A 269 3.85 8.62 17.94
C ASP A 269 3.83 7.61 16.77
N ARG A 270 2.94 6.60 16.83
CA ARG A 270 2.74 5.62 15.74
C ARG A 270 2.11 6.25 14.50
N ILE A 271 1.12 7.12 14.66
CA ILE A 271 0.47 7.85 13.55
C ILE A 271 1.47 8.78 12.87
N ASP A 272 2.22 9.57 13.65
CA ASP A 272 3.23 10.49 13.16
C ASP A 272 4.33 9.73 12.39
N MET A 273 4.70 8.54 12.85
CA MET A 273 5.62 7.66 12.14
C MET A 273 5.03 7.16 10.82
N LEU A 274 3.78 6.65 10.83
CA LEU A 274 3.11 6.18 9.62
C LEU A 274 3.05 7.28 8.54
N PHE A 275 2.70 8.51 8.90
CA PHE A 275 2.67 9.63 7.96
C PHE A 275 4.04 9.90 7.33
N LYS A 276 5.13 9.81 8.11
CA LYS A 276 6.49 9.90 7.54
C LYS A 276 6.74 8.82 6.50
N TYR A 277 6.34 7.57 6.76
CA TYR A 277 6.52 6.48 5.79
C TYR A 277 5.70 6.72 4.51
N ILE A 278 4.44 7.15 4.64
CA ILE A 278 3.58 7.49 3.49
C ILE A 278 4.21 8.60 2.65
N ASP A 279 4.73 9.65 3.27
CA ASP A 279 5.40 10.75 2.57
C ASP A 279 6.67 10.28 1.83
N GLN A 280 7.44 9.36 2.44
CA GLN A 280 8.62 8.78 1.82
C GLN A 280 8.25 7.88 0.62
N VAL A 281 7.18 7.09 0.72
CA VAL A 281 6.66 6.30 -0.42
C VAL A 281 6.24 7.22 -1.55
N LYS A 282 5.47 8.27 -1.24
CA LYS A 282 5.06 9.30 -2.22
C LYS A 282 6.27 9.92 -2.93
N SER A 283 7.30 10.30 -2.17
CA SER A 283 8.52 10.86 -2.75
C SER A 283 9.26 9.86 -3.63
N ALA A 284 9.29 8.59 -3.24
CA ALA A 284 9.95 7.53 -4.01
C ALA A 284 9.23 7.27 -5.33
N LEU A 285 7.89 7.24 -5.35
CA LEU A 285 7.09 7.11 -6.58
C LEU A 285 7.31 8.30 -7.53
N MET A 286 7.34 9.53 -7.01
CA MET A 286 7.63 10.72 -7.81
C MET A 286 9.03 10.66 -8.46
N ASN A 287 10.01 10.11 -7.76
CA ASN A 287 11.35 9.90 -8.32
C ASN A 287 11.37 8.75 -9.35
N LEU A 288 10.57 7.70 -9.13
CA LEU A 288 10.43 6.56 -10.05
C LEU A 288 9.83 6.96 -11.41
N SER A 289 8.94 7.95 -11.43
CA SER A 289 8.30 8.44 -12.66
C SER A 289 9.21 9.36 -13.49
N THR A 290 10.22 9.98 -12.87
CA THR A 290 11.09 10.98 -13.50
C THR A 290 11.75 10.50 -14.81
N PRO A 291 12.35 9.30 -14.89
CA PRO A 291 12.97 8.83 -16.14
C PRO A 291 11.99 8.70 -17.32
N GLY A 292 10.73 8.33 -17.05
CA GLY A 292 9.69 8.26 -18.06
C GLY A 292 9.33 9.64 -18.61
N HIS A 293 9.17 10.62 -17.72
CA HIS A 293 8.91 12.02 -18.10
C HIS A 293 10.03 12.62 -18.95
N SER A 294 11.30 12.42 -18.56
CA SER A 294 12.44 12.93 -19.31
C SER A 294 12.52 12.35 -20.73
N HIS A 295 12.20 11.07 -20.92
CA HIS A 295 12.19 10.44 -22.25
C HIS A 295 11.01 10.92 -23.11
N ASP A 296 9.83 11.13 -22.52
CA ASP A 296 8.68 11.73 -23.22
C ASP A 296 9.00 13.14 -23.71
N GLU A 297 9.63 13.98 -22.87
CA GLU A 297 10.06 15.33 -23.26
C GLU A 297 11.07 15.30 -24.41
N MET A 298 12.05 14.40 -24.33
CA MET A 298 13.03 14.21 -25.40
C MET A 298 12.35 13.78 -26.71
N PHE A 299 11.42 12.84 -26.65
CA PHE A 299 10.67 12.38 -27.82
C PHE A 299 9.79 13.49 -28.42
N LEU A 300 9.09 14.26 -27.58
CA LEU A 300 8.29 15.40 -28.02
C LEU A 300 9.15 16.48 -28.69
N GLN A 301 10.35 16.72 -28.15
CA GLN A 301 11.31 17.64 -28.74
C GLN A 301 11.75 17.15 -30.13
N GLU A 302 12.08 15.86 -30.29
CA GLU A 302 12.45 15.28 -31.58
C GLU A 302 11.33 15.37 -32.62
N GLU A 303 10.08 15.05 -32.24
CA GLU A 303 8.94 15.14 -33.14
C GLU A 303 8.63 16.59 -33.51
N THR A 304 8.71 17.52 -32.56
CA THR A 304 8.55 18.96 -32.82
C THR A 304 9.62 19.45 -33.79
N GLU A 305 10.86 19.00 -33.65
CA GLU A 305 11.93 19.34 -34.60
C GLU A 305 11.66 18.80 -36.00
N LYS A 306 11.18 17.55 -36.14
CA LYS A 306 10.82 16.96 -37.44
C LYS A 306 9.66 17.71 -38.10
N VAL A 307 8.65 18.10 -37.34
CA VAL A 307 7.51 18.88 -37.85
C VAL A 307 7.98 20.27 -38.29
N ASN A 308 8.80 20.93 -37.48
CA ASN A 308 9.38 22.23 -37.84
C ASN A 308 10.18 22.14 -39.15
N ASP A 309 10.93 21.07 -39.36
CA ASP A 309 11.65 20.84 -40.63
C ASP A 309 10.72 20.70 -41.83
N ARG A 310 9.63 19.96 -41.67
CA ARG A 310 8.61 19.80 -42.72
C ARG A 310 7.94 21.14 -43.04
N ILE A 311 7.57 21.91 -42.02
CA ILE A 311 6.96 23.24 -42.20
C ILE A 311 7.93 24.18 -42.91
N LEU A 312 9.20 24.16 -42.53
CA LEU A 312 10.20 24.99 -43.17
C LEU A 312 10.44 24.59 -44.63
N MET A 313 10.54 23.29 -44.92
CA MET A 313 10.64 22.79 -46.29
C MET A 313 9.43 23.20 -47.14
N LEU A 314 8.21 23.09 -46.59
CA LEU A 314 6.99 23.57 -47.23
C LEU A 314 7.02 25.08 -47.50
N SER A 315 7.54 25.86 -46.54
CA SER A 315 7.72 27.31 -46.69
C SER A 315 8.70 27.65 -47.81
N PHE A 316 9.83 26.92 -47.90
CA PHE A 316 10.78 27.07 -49.00
C PHE A 316 10.14 26.77 -50.36
N ILE A 317 9.36 25.70 -50.47
CA ILE A 317 8.64 25.35 -51.70
C ILE A 317 7.64 26.46 -52.05
N ALA A 318 6.87 26.93 -51.08
CA ALA A 318 5.88 27.99 -51.27
C ALA A 318 6.51 29.32 -51.73
N MET A 319 7.71 29.67 -51.26
CA MET A 319 8.47 30.85 -51.71
C MET A 319 9.14 30.64 -53.08
N SER A 320 9.51 29.40 -53.40
CA SER A 320 10.17 29.06 -54.66
C SER A 320 9.22 29.16 -55.84
N ILE A 321 7.94 28.81 -55.69
CA ILE A 321 6.92 28.86 -56.76
C ILE A 321 6.77 30.28 -57.36
N PRO A 322 6.47 31.36 -56.60
CA PRO A 322 6.37 32.70 -57.15
C PRO A 322 7.73 33.22 -57.66
N SER A 323 8.84 32.82 -57.04
CA SER A 323 10.19 33.18 -57.50
C SER A 323 10.51 32.59 -58.87
N ILE A 324 10.15 31.33 -59.12
CA ILE A 324 10.24 30.70 -60.44
C ILE A 324 9.37 31.44 -61.45
N GLY A 325 8.13 31.79 -61.08
CA GLY A 325 7.24 32.59 -61.92
C GLY A 325 7.82 33.95 -62.31
N ALA A 326 8.46 34.65 -61.37
CA ALA A 326 9.11 35.93 -61.61
C ALA A 326 10.36 35.81 -62.51
N ILE A 327 11.16 34.75 -62.35
CA ILE A 327 12.34 34.48 -63.18
C ILE A 327 11.93 34.14 -64.63
N LEU A 328 10.77 33.51 -64.83
CA LEU A 328 10.25 33.18 -66.15
C LEU A 328 9.66 34.39 -66.91
N ALA A 329 9.53 35.55 -66.27
CA ALA A 329 8.97 36.75 -66.89
C ALA A 329 9.74 37.21 -68.16
N PRO A 330 9.03 37.77 -69.15
CA PRO A 330 9.66 38.35 -70.34
C PRO A 330 10.48 39.58 -69.95
N GLY A 331 11.75 39.66 -70.40
CA GLY A 331 12.66 40.77 -70.13
C GLY A 331 13.92 40.41 -69.33
N ILE A 332 13.98 39.23 -68.71
CA ILE A 332 15.17 38.73 -68.00
C ILE A 332 16.04 37.90 -68.95
N SER A 333 17.36 38.08 -68.92
CA SER A 333 18.30 37.33 -69.76
C SER A 333 18.38 35.85 -69.38
N ASN A 334 18.58 34.97 -70.37
CA ASN A 334 18.65 33.51 -70.15
C ASN A 334 19.76 33.10 -69.17
N PHE A 335 20.88 33.84 -69.15
CA PHE A 335 21.97 33.59 -68.22
C PHE A 335 21.53 33.81 -66.76
N ILE A 336 20.82 34.90 -66.48
CA ILE A 336 20.29 35.20 -65.13
C ILE A 336 19.24 34.18 -64.72
N LYS A 337 18.40 33.71 -65.67
CA LYS A 337 17.39 32.67 -65.41
C LYS A 337 18.01 31.36 -64.93
N ILE A 338 19.08 30.91 -65.57
CA ILE A 338 19.79 29.68 -65.21
C ILE A 338 20.43 29.80 -63.82
N MET A 339 21.14 30.91 -63.56
CA MET A 339 21.79 31.13 -62.25
C MET A 339 20.78 31.20 -61.10
N ALA A 340 19.67 31.91 -61.29
CA ALA A 340 18.62 32.03 -60.28
C ALA A 340 17.88 30.69 -60.04
N GLY A 341 17.61 29.93 -61.12
CA GLY A 341 17.03 28.58 -61.02
C GLY A 341 17.93 27.60 -60.26
N CYS A 342 19.23 27.60 -60.52
CA CYS A 342 20.19 26.80 -59.76
C CYS A 342 20.25 27.22 -58.28
N GLY A 343 20.20 28.52 -57.99
CA GLY A 343 20.18 29.02 -56.61
C GLY A 343 18.96 28.57 -55.82
N ILE A 344 17.76 28.65 -56.43
CA ILE A 344 16.51 28.19 -55.80
C ILE A 344 16.52 26.69 -55.53
N LEU A 345 17.04 25.88 -56.46
CA LEU A 345 17.13 24.42 -56.29
C LEU A 345 18.17 23.99 -55.25
N LEU A 346 19.25 24.75 -55.05
CA LEU A 346 20.32 24.42 -54.10
C LEU A 346 20.02 24.87 -52.65
N LEU A 347 19.15 25.85 -52.46
CA LEU A 347 18.78 26.38 -51.14
C LEU A 347 18.35 25.31 -50.12
N PRO A 348 17.45 24.36 -50.46
CA PRO A 348 17.08 23.28 -49.55
C PRO A 348 18.25 22.37 -49.14
N VAL A 349 19.18 22.10 -50.07
CA VAL A 349 20.35 21.26 -49.84
C VAL A 349 21.33 21.96 -48.90
N ILE A 350 21.60 23.24 -49.14
CA ILE A 350 22.46 24.07 -48.30
C ILE A 350 21.91 24.15 -46.87
N TYR A 351 20.59 24.32 -46.72
CA TYR A 351 19.94 24.35 -45.41
C TYR A 351 20.14 23.04 -44.62
N ILE A 352 19.90 21.88 -45.25
CA ILE A 352 20.09 20.57 -44.59
C ILE A 352 21.55 20.40 -44.12
N LEU A 353 22.52 20.79 -44.95
CA LEU A 353 23.94 20.71 -44.62
C LEU A 353 24.33 21.61 -43.44
N ILE A 354 23.93 22.89 -43.47
CA ILE A 354 24.22 23.84 -42.37
C ILE A 354 23.59 23.36 -41.07
N ARG A 355 22.35 22.84 -41.13
CA ARG A 355 21.67 22.33 -39.95
C ARG A 355 22.33 21.07 -39.38
N GLY A 356 22.78 20.15 -40.23
CA GLY A 356 23.56 18.99 -39.80
C GLY A 356 24.81 19.39 -39.01
N ILE A 357 25.49 20.45 -39.45
CA ILE A 357 26.65 21.02 -38.75
C ILE A 357 26.24 21.65 -37.41
N ILE A 358 25.18 22.47 -37.38
CA ILE A 358 24.69 23.12 -36.15
C ILE A 358 24.25 22.10 -35.10
N LYS A 359 23.53 21.03 -35.51
CA LYS A 359 23.13 19.94 -34.60
C LYS A 359 24.35 19.26 -33.98
N LYS A 360 25.37 18.96 -34.79
CA LYS A 360 26.61 18.33 -34.32
C LYS A 360 27.39 19.20 -33.34
N ILE A 361 27.38 20.53 -33.55
CA ILE A 361 28.02 21.49 -32.64
C ILE A 361 27.25 21.63 -31.31
N ARG A 362 25.91 21.67 -31.34
CA ARG A 362 25.11 21.69 -30.09
C ARG A 362 25.28 20.41 -29.28
N PHE A 363 25.32 19.25 -29.93
CA PHE A 363 25.50 17.97 -29.24
C PHE A 363 26.86 17.87 -28.54
N ASN A 364 27.94 18.38 -29.17
CA ASN A 364 29.28 18.43 -28.57
C ASN A 364 29.45 19.48 -27.46
N LYS A 365 28.51 20.42 -27.28
CA LYS A 365 28.53 21.39 -26.18
C LYS A 365 27.80 20.92 -24.92
N ASN A 366 26.96 19.89 -25.05
CA ASN A 366 26.14 19.34 -23.97
C ASN A 366 26.68 17.97 -23.45
N LYS A 367 27.82 17.52 -23.97
CA LYS A 367 28.72 16.56 -23.32
C LYS A 367 29.77 17.34 -22.56
#